data_AF-A0A926AMZ1-F1
#
_entry.id   AF-A0A926AMZ1-F1
#
_cell.length_a   1.000
_cell.length_b   1.000
_cell.length_c   1.000
_cell.angle_alpha   90.00
_cell.angle_beta   90.00
_cell.angle_gamma   90.00
#
_symmetry.space_group_name_H-M   'P 1'
#
loop_
_entity.id
_entity.type
_entity.pdbx_description
1 polymer ?
#
loop_
_entity_poly.entity_id
_entity_poly.type
_entity_poly.pdbx_seq_one_letter_code
_entity_poly.pdbx_strand_id
1 'polypeptide(L)'
;MRYPILCAATAAVLAIPAVAQAQLLYSFETLYNNAGVPDPAGTRPDRFHANGGGVTVAQDTIGVTEGTRSMRVAIVAGATFVGAQTELVTAEAPLINSASNGAIAFDLTVPATGLFAGAFARIGITEFGNNPTQELAGVSVQTVANAERNFALEPGTYRFTIPLIGRENPVTFDTGPDFRGVPYSSIFGPNTDNQLQETASFQFYLNKSNDSASLIYIDNVRAVFQGPSYQFSADADVNWLDDSRWQADVPVANFNTAPNTIDANAILGAGLTAPRTVTVNAPVTVGSITFENGNSYNVAGTATLTLDVSSGQSGLTVNRGFHTIAAPLALNDDTTVGTPPATATLQVTNLQSTTKVVTKIGLGTFSVNNIRAGGLAVNQGTVSVGAAGTNAATSRLGTLSFAGGATPTASLDLNDNDLIVTSGTYAAITNAISKARNGGAWNQPGLTSSPAAAAVPKNKTLGTLTGAEFHTAQGAGATFDGFTVANSDVLVKFTYYGDVDFNGLVDFDDYSRI
;
A
#
# COMPACT_ATOMS: atom_id res chain seq x y z
N MET A 1 -5.48 -34.70 -38.13
CA MET A 1 -6.27 -33.46 -37.95
C MET A 1 -5.88 -32.86 -36.61
N ARG A 2 -5.29 -31.66 -36.65
CA ARG A 2 -4.82 -30.90 -35.49
C ARG A 2 -6.01 -30.13 -34.91
N TYR A 3 -6.26 -30.25 -33.61
CA TYR A 3 -7.11 -29.32 -32.87
C TYR A 3 -6.22 -28.52 -31.90
N PRO A 4 -6.25 -27.18 -31.95
CA PRO A 4 -5.41 -26.36 -31.08
C PRO A 4 -6.01 -26.26 -29.68
N ILE A 5 -5.13 -26.34 -28.69
CA ILE A 5 -5.39 -26.00 -27.29
C ILE A 5 -5.61 -24.50 -27.23
N LEU A 6 -6.85 -24.07 -26.94
CA LEU A 6 -7.12 -22.68 -26.58
C LEU A 6 -6.58 -22.46 -25.16
N CYS A 7 -5.44 -21.77 -25.08
CA CYS A 7 -4.88 -21.26 -23.84
C CYS A 7 -5.81 -20.15 -23.35
N ALA A 8 -6.56 -20.39 -22.28
CA ALA A 8 -7.32 -19.35 -21.60
C ALA A 8 -6.32 -18.40 -20.92
N ALA A 9 -6.12 -17.24 -21.52
CA ALA A 9 -5.38 -16.15 -20.90
C ALA A 9 -6.16 -15.65 -19.68
N THR A 10 -5.67 -15.98 -18.49
CA THR A 10 -6.07 -15.33 -17.25
C THR A 10 -5.62 -13.87 -17.30
N ALA A 11 -6.54 -12.97 -17.62
CA ALA A 11 -6.36 -11.55 -17.40
C ALA A 11 -6.45 -11.27 -15.90
N ALA A 12 -5.35 -11.50 -15.18
CA ALA A 12 -5.15 -10.92 -13.86
C ALA A 12 -4.81 -9.44 -14.05
N VAL A 13 -5.84 -8.60 -14.10
CA VAL A 13 -5.67 -7.16 -13.83
C VAL A 13 -5.53 -7.03 -12.32
N LEU A 14 -4.31 -7.25 -11.81
CA LEU A 14 -3.93 -6.77 -10.49
C LEU A 14 -3.68 -5.26 -10.63
N ALA A 15 -4.75 -4.47 -10.64
CA ALA A 15 -4.64 -3.10 -10.17
C ALA A 15 -4.40 -3.22 -8.66
N ILE A 16 -3.13 -3.14 -8.24
CA ILE A 16 -2.80 -2.90 -6.85
C ILE A 16 -3.01 -1.40 -6.66
N PRO A 17 -4.10 -0.93 -6.01
CA PRO A 17 -4.10 0.45 -5.57
C PRO A 17 -2.93 0.61 -4.60
N ALA A 18 -2.32 1.79 -4.55
CA ALA A 18 -1.51 2.22 -3.40
C ALA A 18 -2.21 1.71 -2.12
N VAL A 19 -1.47 1.06 -1.22
CA VAL A 19 -2.05 0.37 -0.06
C VAL A 19 -3.03 1.32 0.62
N ALA A 20 -4.32 1.05 0.45
CA ALA A 20 -5.34 1.99 0.85
C ALA A 20 -5.30 2.12 2.38
N GLN A 21 -5.15 3.35 2.86
CA GLN A 21 -5.10 3.75 4.26
C GLN A 21 -6.31 3.17 5.00
N ALA A 22 -6.15 2.61 6.20
CA ALA A 22 -7.21 1.87 6.88
C ALA A 22 -7.37 2.32 8.34
N GLN A 23 -8.46 3.03 8.67
CA GLN A 23 -8.77 3.47 10.03
C GLN A 23 -9.61 2.43 10.77
N LEU A 24 -9.17 2.01 11.97
CA LEU A 24 -9.90 1.06 12.81
C LEU A 24 -11.27 1.61 13.21
N LEU A 25 -12.31 0.81 12.95
CA LEU A 25 -13.70 1.05 13.33
C LEU A 25 -14.11 0.13 14.48
N TYR A 26 -13.83 -1.17 14.34
CA TYR A 26 -14.23 -2.19 15.30
C TYR A 26 -13.08 -3.17 15.53
N SER A 27 -12.69 -3.31 16.80
CA SER A 27 -11.68 -4.26 17.27
C SER A 27 -12.28 -5.40 18.06
N PHE A 28 -13.57 -5.30 18.40
CA PHE A 28 -14.33 -6.25 19.18
C PHE A 28 -13.81 -6.49 20.60
N GLU A 29 -13.02 -5.55 21.15
CA GLU A 29 -12.51 -5.63 22.52
C GLU A 29 -13.57 -5.24 23.57
N THR A 30 -14.54 -4.43 23.17
CA THR A 30 -15.55 -3.89 24.09
C THR A 30 -16.88 -4.62 23.94
N LEU A 31 -17.48 -5.03 25.05
CA LEU A 31 -18.84 -5.55 25.09
C LEU A 31 -19.83 -4.44 25.40
N TYR A 32 -21.01 -4.55 24.80
CA TYR A 32 -22.12 -3.62 24.98
C TYR A 32 -23.38 -4.36 25.41
N ASN A 33 -24.23 -3.68 26.17
CA ASN A 33 -25.56 -4.16 26.52
C ASN A 33 -26.58 -3.86 25.41
N ASN A 34 -27.85 -4.19 25.65
CA ASN A 34 -28.93 -4.03 24.68
C ASN A 34 -29.35 -2.58 24.37
N ALA A 35 -28.75 -1.60 25.04
CA ALA A 35 -29.01 -0.17 24.85
C ALA A 35 -27.79 0.55 24.24
N GLY A 36 -26.83 -0.19 23.68
CA GLY A 36 -25.65 0.38 23.02
C GLY A 36 -24.62 1.00 23.98
N VAL A 37 -24.67 0.68 25.28
CA VAL A 37 -23.75 1.21 26.30
C VAL A 37 -22.67 0.17 26.66
N PRO A 38 -21.38 0.57 26.80
CA PRO A 38 -20.32 -0.36 27.21
C PRO A 38 -20.65 -1.05 28.54
N ASP A 39 -20.54 -2.37 28.55
CA ASP A 39 -20.87 -3.22 29.69
C ASP A 39 -20.01 -4.49 29.64
N PRO A 40 -19.12 -4.73 30.62
CA PRO A 40 -18.33 -5.97 30.69
C PRO A 40 -19.18 -7.25 30.80
N ALA A 41 -20.43 -7.16 31.26
CA ALA A 41 -21.39 -8.25 31.28
C ALA A 41 -22.30 -8.27 30.04
N GLY A 42 -22.06 -7.36 29.09
CA GLY A 42 -22.77 -7.28 27.82
C GLY A 42 -22.52 -8.51 26.94
N THR A 43 -23.30 -8.60 25.87
CA THR A 43 -23.24 -9.74 24.92
C THR A 43 -22.93 -9.30 23.50
N ARG A 44 -22.80 -7.99 23.26
CA ARG A 44 -22.66 -7.41 21.93
C ARG A 44 -21.23 -6.89 21.72
N PRO A 45 -20.32 -7.64 21.04
CA PRO A 45 -19.00 -7.14 20.73
C PRO A 45 -19.10 -5.92 19.82
N ASP A 46 -18.59 -4.78 20.25
CA ASP A 46 -18.70 -3.48 19.55
C ASP A 46 -20.11 -3.20 19.01
N ARG A 47 -21.12 -3.44 19.86
CA ARG A 47 -22.56 -3.26 19.56
C ARG A 47 -23.15 -4.21 18.52
N PHE A 48 -22.39 -5.16 17.97
CA PHE A 48 -22.90 -6.14 17.02
C PHE A 48 -23.80 -7.17 17.71
N HIS A 49 -24.93 -7.47 17.06
CA HIS A 49 -25.88 -8.50 17.44
C HIS A 49 -26.38 -9.26 16.20
N ALA A 50 -27.07 -10.36 16.45
CA ALA A 50 -27.73 -11.15 15.40
C ALA A 50 -28.84 -10.33 14.72
N ASN A 51 -28.83 -10.29 13.38
CA ASN A 51 -29.97 -9.88 12.57
C ASN A 51 -30.39 -11.06 11.66
N GLY A 52 -31.62 -11.54 11.86
CA GLY A 52 -32.16 -12.75 11.22
C GLY A 52 -32.17 -13.98 12.14
N GLY A 53 -33.01 -14.95 11.81
CA GLY A 53 -33.13 -16.20 12.55
C GLY A 53 -31.99 -17.18 12.23
N GLY A 54 -31.49 -17.90 13.24
CA GLY A 54 -30.47 -18.94 13.05
C GLY A 54 -29.03 -18.43 12.91
N VAL A 55 -28.78 -17.16 13.24
CA VAL A 55 -27.43 -16.60 13.43
C VAL A 55 -27.17 -16.28 14.90
N THR A 56 -25.94 -16.46 15.35
CA THR A 56 -25.46 -16.04 16.67
C THR A 56 -24.21 -15.21 16.51
N VAL A 57 -24.17 -14.06 17.18
CA VAL A 57 -23.02 -13.15 17.25
C VAL A 57 -22.55 -13.09 18.69
N ALA A 58 -21.25 -13.25 18.92
CA ALA A 58 -20.63 -13.21 20.24
C ALA A 58 -19.18 -12.77 20.15
N GLN A 59 -18.59 -12.35 21.26
CA GLN A 59 -17.15 -12.11 21.37
C GLN A 59 -16.40 -13.43 21.62
N ASP A 60 -15.21 -13.59 21.05
CA ASP A 60 -14.38 -14.79 21.22
C ASP A 60 -12.89 -14.43 21.27
N THR A 61 -12.04 -15.43 21.53
CA THR A 61 -10.56 -15.35 21.47
C THR A 61 -9.99 -16.05 20.23
N ILE A 62 -10.80 -16.80 19.50
CA ILE A 62 -10.38 -17.43 18.24
C ILE A 62 -10.45 -16.41 17.10
N GLY A 63 -9.48 -16.43 16.18
CA GLY A 63 -9.45 -15.54 15.02
C GLY A 63 -8.98 -14.11 15.31
N VAL A 64 -8.40 -13.89 16.49
CA VAL A 64 -7.73 -12.64 16.88
C VAL A 64 -6.47 -12.45 16.03
N THR A 65 -6.37 -11.34 15.32
CA THR A 65 -5.18 -10.92 14.58
C THR A 65 -4.48 -9.71 15.20
N GLU A 66 -5.20 -8.96 16.04
CA GLU A 66 -4.69 -7.85 16.84
C GLU A 66 -5.51 -7.76 18.14
N GLY A 67 -4.91 -7.34 19.26
CA GLY A 67 -5.61 -7.30 20.54
C GLY A 67 -5.80 -8.69 21.18
N THR A 68 -6.95 -8.91 21.80
CA THR A 68 -7.30 -10.12 22.56
C THR A 68 -8.65 -10.74 22.18
N ARG A 69 -9.49 -10.04 21.40
CA ARG A 69 -10.87 -10.44 21.10
C ARG A 69 -11.20 -10.30 19.62
N SER A 70 -12.14 -11.12 19.17
CA SER A 70 -12.72 -11.07 17.82
C SER A 70 -14.24 -11.22 17.91
N MET A 71 -14.94 -10.97 16.81
CA MET A 71 -16.36 -11.28 16.69
C MET A 71 -16.58 -12.66 16.07
N ARG A 72 -17.18 -13.58 16.82
CA ARG A 72 -17.67 -14.88 16.35
C ARG A 72 -19.05 -14.72 15.71
N VAL A 73 -19.21 -15.26 14.50
CA VAL A 73 -20.49 -15.35 13.79
C VAL A 73 -20.77 -16.81 13.41
N ALA A 74 -21.81 -17.38 14.00
CA ALA A 74 -22.24 -18.76 13.74
C ALA A 74 -23.62 -18.76 13.07
N ILE A 75 -23.77 -19.51 11.98
CA ILE A 75 -25.01 -19.59 11.20
C ILE A 75 -25.42 -21.05 11.02
N VAL A 76 -26.66 -21.38 11.34
CA VAL A 76 -27.21 -22.73 11.13
C VAL A 76 -27.41 -23.03 9.64
N ALA A 77 -27.52 -24.31 9.28
CA ALA A 77 -27.65 -24.72 7.88
C ALA A 77 -28.80 -24.03 7.15
N GLY A 78 -30.01 -24.06 7.73
CA GLY A 78 -31.22 -23.51 7.08
C GLY A 78 -31.29 -21.98 6.95
N ALA A 79 -30.40 -21.22 7.59
CA ALA A 79 -30.36 -19.76 7.49
C ALA A 79 -29.55 -19.32 6.26
N THR A 80 -30.16 -18.57 5.34
CA THR A 80 -29.58 -18.24 4.04
C THR A 80 -29.24 -16.77 3.84
N PHE A 81 -29.94 -15.86 4.51
CA PHE A 81 -29.67 -14.42 4.47
C PHE A 81 -29.84 -13.82 5.87
N VAL A 82 -28.72 -13.60 6.54
CA VAL A 82 -28.63 -13.15 7.95
C VAL A 82 -27.44 -12.22 8.11
N GLY A 83 -27.21 -11.64 9.27
CA GLY A 83 -25.98 -10.87 9.49
C GLY A 83 -25.67 -10.56 10.94
N ALA A 84 -24.47 -9.98 11.11
CA ALA A 84 -24.08 -9.30 12.32
C ALA A 84 -24.31 -7.81 12.10
N GLN A 85 -25.22 -7.20 12.88
CA GLN A 85 -25.62 -5.80 12.75
C GLN A 85 -25.32 -5.04 14.04
N THR A 86 -24.83 -3.82 13.93
CA THR A 86 -24.66 -2.89 15.05
C THR A 86 -26.00 -2.31 15.48
N GLU A 87 -26.20 -2.08 16.78
CA GLU A 87 -27.35 -1.32 17.28
C GLU A 87 -27.33 0.16 16.86
N LEU A 88 -26.14 0.77 16.82
CA LEU A 88 -25.92 2.19 16.54
C LEU A 88 -24.55 2.41 15.90
N VAL A 89 -24.47 3.37 14.97
CA VAL A 89 -23.25 3.74 14.24
C VAL A 89 -23.11 5.27 14.25
N THR A 90 -22.70 5.84 15.39
CA THR A 90 -22.63 7.30 15.55
C THR A 90 -21.23 7.85 15.33
N ALA A 91 -20.22 7.22 15.94
CA ALA A 91 -18.83 7.64 15.79
C ALA A 91 -18.22 7.13 14.49
N GLU A 92 -18.71 5.99 14.01
CA GLU A 92 -18.14 5.25 12.89
C GLU A 92 -18.76 5.67 11.55
N ALA A 93 -20.01 6.17 11.53
CA ALA A 93 -20.72 6.53 10.30
C ALA A 93 -20.04 7.66 9.50
N PRO A 94 -19.57 8.75 10.13
CA PRO A 94 -18.82 9.79 9.40
C PRO A 94 -17.54 9.26 8.77
N LEU A 95 -16.96 8.19 9.34
CA LEU A 95 -15.81 7.52 8.76
C LEU A 95 -16.28 6.64 7.60
N ILE A 96 -17.17 5.68 7.83
CA ILE A 96 -17.64 4.73 6.81
C ILE A 96 -18.16 5.46 5.56
N ASN A 97 -18.92 6.54 5.75
CA ASN A 97 -19.60 7.28 4.68
C ASN A 97 -18.86 8.54 4.22
N SER A 98 -17.61 8.73 4.65
CA SER A 98 -16.79 9.81 4.10
C SER A 98 -16.62 9.65 2.59
N ALA A 99 -16.65 10.75 1.85
CA ALA A 99 -16.29 10.76 0.42
C ALA A 99 -14.87 10.22 0.17
N SER A 100 -14.01 10.28 1.20
CA SER A 100 -12.65 9.77 1.17
C SER A 100 -12.52 8.31 1.60
N ASN A 101 -13.60 7.60 1.92
CA ASN A 101 -13.57 6.19 2.30
C ASN A 101 -14.36 5.38 1.27
N GLY A 102 -13.68 4.45 0.60
CA GLY A 102 -14.23 3.71 -0.54
C GLY A 102 -14.50 2.23 -0.27
N ALA A 103 -14.04 1.70 0.86
CA ALA A 103 -14.18 0.29 1.19
C ALA A 103 -14.10 0.03 2.70
N ILE A 104 -14.46 -1.17 3.13
CA ILE A 104 -14.19 -1.70 4.47
C ILE A 104 -13.24 -2.89 4.34
N ALA A 105 -12.16 -2.88 5.12
CA ALA A 105 -11.25 -4.01 5.25
C ALA A 105 -11.39 -4.67 6.61
N PHE A 106 -11.21 -5.98 6.68
CA PHE A 106 -11.23 -6.74 7.93
C PHE A 106 -10.50 -8.06 7.77
N ASP A 107 -10.13 -8.66 8.89
CA ASP A 107 -9.60 -10.01 8.92
C ASP A 107 -10.76 -10.98 9.17
N LEU A 108 -10.79 -12.07 8.41
CA LEU A 108 -11.78 -13.14 8.53
C LEU A 108 -11.06 -14.46 8.76
N THR A 109 -11.39 -15.14 9.85
CA THR A 109 -10.88 -16.47 10.17
C THR A 109 -11.96 -17.53 10.02
N VAL A 110 -11.64 -18.58 9.25
CA VAL A 110 -12.40 -19.83 9.19
C VAL A 110 -11.68 -20.86 10.09
N PRO A 111 -12.28 -21.32 11.20
CA PRO A 111 -11.68 -22.37 12.02
C PRO A 111 -11.78 -23.72 11.33
N ALA A 112 -11.01 -24.71 11.80
CA ALA A 112 -11.09 -26.09 11.30
C ALA A 112 -12.52 -26.69 11.38
N THR A 113 -13.32 -26.26 12.36
CA THR A 113 -14.72 -26.68 12.55
C THR A 113 -15.73 -25.79 11.81
N GLY A 114 -15.27 -24.80 11.05
CA GLY A 114 -16.11 -23.77 10.40
C GLY A 114 -16.18 -23.89 8.89
N LEU A 115 -15.65 -24.97 8.32
CA LEU A 115 -15.70 -25.25 6.89
C LEU A 115 -17.15 -25.22 6.40
N PHE A 116 -17.41 -24.35 5.43
CA PHE A 116 -18.69 -24.30 4.74
C PHE A 116 -18.64 -25.20 3.50
N ALA A 117 -19.48 -26.25 3.48
CA ALA A 117 -19.50 -27.26 2.41
C ALA A 117 -20.68 -27.11 1.44
N GLY A 118 -21.33 -25.94 1.44
CA GLY A 118 -22.49 -25.67 0.59
C GLY A 118 -22.14 -25.11 -0.78
N ALA A 119 -23.16 -24.91 -1.63
CA ALA A 119 -23.01 -24.41 -2.99
C ALA A 119 -22.41 -22.99 -3.09
N PHE A 120 -22.76 -22.07 -2.19
CA PHE A 120 -22.18 -20.73 -2.16
C PHE A 120 -22.26 -20.07 -0.77
N ALA A 121 -21.32 -19.18 -0.46
CA ALA A 121 -21.34 -18.35 0.73
C ALA A 121 -20.66 -17.00 0.44
N ARG A 122 -21.40 -15.89 0.61
CA ARG A 122 -20.96 -14.53 0.33
C ARG A 122 -21.19 -13.60 1.51
N ILE A 123 -20.22 -12.73 1.74
CA ILE A 123 -20.30 -11.65 2.72
C ILE A 123 -20.29 -10.30 2.00
N GLY A 124 -21.15 -9.39 2.43
CA GLY A 124 -21.25 -8.02 1.95
C GLY A 124 -21.59 -7.06 3.08
N ILE A 125 -21.81 -5.79 2.72
CA ILE A 125 -22.14 -4.75 3.70
C ILE A 125 -23.55 -4.22 3.43
N THR A 126 -24.30 -4.03 4.51
CA THR A 126 -25.54 -3.26 4.49
C THR A 126 -25.44 -2.13 5.50
N GLU A 127 -25.80 -0.93 5.09
CA GLU A 127 -26.09 0.16 6.02
C GLU A 127 -27.58 0.47 5.98
N PHE A 128 -28.11 0.89 7.12
CA PHE A 128 -29.48 1.33 7.26
C PHE A 128 -29.47 2.81 7.62
N GLY A 129 -30.36 3.59 7.02
CA GLY A 129 -30.46 5.00 7.37
C GLY A 129 -31.82 5.61 7.13
N ASN A 130 -31.90 6.87 7.55
CA ASN A 130 -33.12 7.66 7.48
C ASN A 130 -32.86 8.94 6.68
N ASN A 131 -33.87 9.40 5.96
CA ASN A 131 -33.98 10.80 5.52
C ASN A 131 -35.25 11.38 6.14
N PRO A 132 -35.15 12.04 7.30
CA PRO A 132 -36.30 12.66 7.96
C PRO A 132 -37.00 13.71 7.10
N THR A 133 -36.25 14.42 6.24
CA THR A 133 -36.77 15.45 5.34
C THR A 133 -37.71 14.87 4.28
N GLN A 134 -37.48 13.62 3.87
CA GLN A 134 -38.29 12.88 2.89
C GLN A 134 -39.15 11.78 3.52
N GLU A 135 -39.28 11.77 4.85
CA GLU A 135 -40.05 10.76 5.61
C GLU A 135 -39.59 9.31 5.36
N LEU A 136 -38.31 9.12 5.01
CA LEU A 136 -37.70 7.81 4.82
C LEU A 136 -37.08 7.34 6.14
N ALA A 137 -37.45 6.15 6.61
CA ALA A 137 -36.92 5.56 7.82
C ALA A 137 -36.55 4.09 7.61
N GLY A 138 -35.37 3.68 8.12
CA GLY A 138 -34.90 2.30 8.06
C GLY A 138 -34.57 1.80 6.65
N VAL A 139 -34.22 2.71 5.74
CA VAL A 139 -33.87 2.36 4.36
C VAL A 139 -32.56 1.58 4.36
N SER A 140 -32.59 0.36 3.80
CA SER A 140 -31.41 -0.49 3.69
C SER A 140 -30.68 -0.28 2.37
N VAL A 141 -29.37 -0.12 2.43
CA VAL A 141 -28.48 0.02 1.28
C VAL A 141 -27.46 -1.11 1.33
N GLN A 142 -27.51 -2.00 0.34
CA GLN A 142 -26.63 -3.16 0.25
C GLN A 142 -25.56 -2.96 -0.81
N THR A 143 -24.39 -3.54 -0.57
CA THR A 143 -23.34 -3.59 -1.56
C THR A 143 -23.78 -4.35 -2.82
N VAL A 144 -23.29 -3.93 -3.98
CA VAL A 144 -23.45 -4.66 -5.25
C VAL A 144 -22.76 -6.02 -5.21
N ALA A 145 -23.26 -6.96 -6.02
CA ALA A 145 -22.79 -8.36 -6.01
C ALA A 145 -21.30 -8.55 -6.37
N ASN A 146 -20.70 -7.61 -7.12
CA ASN A 146 -19.27 -7.61 -7.45
C ASN A 146 -18.37 -7.10 -6.28
N ALA A 147 -18.95 -6.39 -5.31
CA ALA A 147 -18.25 -5.96 -4.11
C ALA A 147 -18.23 -7.06 -3.01
N GLU A 148 -19.18 -8.00 -3.05
CA GLU A 148 -19.24 -9.15 -2.14
C GLU A 148 -17.96 -10.00 -2.18
N ARG A 149 -17.68 -10.73 -1.09
CA ARG A 149 -16.56 -11.67 -1.00
C ARG A 149 -17.04 -13.09 -0.72
N ASN A 150 -16.40 -14.06 -1.34
CA ASN A 150 -16.64 -15.47 -1.05
C ASN A 150 -15.99 -15.84 0.28
N PHE A 151 -16.76 -16.40 1.21
CA PHE A 151 -16.24 -16.92 2.48
C PHE A 151 -16.36 -18.44 2.62
N ALA A 152 -16.79 -19.14 1.56
CA ALA A 152 -16.58 -20.59 1.43
C ALA A 152 -15.10 -20.86 1.18
N LEU A 153 -14.31 -20.83 2.26
CA LEU A 153 -12.86 -20.93 2.27
C LEU A 153 -12.42 -22.09 3.15
N GLU A 154 -11.24 -22.61 2.87
CA GLU A 154 -10.56 -23.55 3.75
C GLU A 154 -10.22 -22.90 5.10
N PRO A 155 -9.92 -23.70 6.14
CA PRO A 155 -9.49 -23.16 7.42
C PRO A 155 -8.26 -22.26 7.30
N GLY A 156 -8.31 -21.07 7.89
CA GLY A 156 -7.25 -20.07 7.81
C GLY A 156 -7.75 -18.65 8.12
N THR A 157 -6.82 -17.70 8.14
CA THR A 157 -7.12 -16.27 8.30
C THR A 157 -6.84 -15.53 7.00
N TYR A 158 -7.79 -14.72 6.58
CA TYR A 158 -7.81 -14.01 5.31
C TYR A 158 -8.06 -12.53 5.55
N ARG A 159 -7.46 -11.66 4.73
CA ARG A 159 -7.78 -10.23 4.72
C ARG A 159 -8.77 -9.94 3.61
N PHE A 160 -9.94 -9.43 3.98
CA PHE A 160 -10.98 -9.03 3.05
C PHE A 160 -11.02 -7.51 2.91
N THR A 161 -11.40 -7.04 1.73
CA THR A 161 -11.71 -5.65 1.44
C THR A 161 -12.99 -5.62 0.61
N ILE A 162 -14.04 -4.97 1.08
CA ILE A 162 -15.35 -4.83 0.43
C ILE A 162 -15.53 -3.36 0.01
N PRO A 163 -15.54 -3.05 -1.30
CA PRO A 163 -15.89 -1.72 -1.79
C PRO A 163 -17.30 -1.30 -1.34
N LEU A 164 -17.43 -0.07 -0.87
CA LEU A 164 -18.70 0.53 -0.46
C LEU A 164 -19.42 1.12 -1.67
N ILE A 165 -19.95 0.23 -2.51
CA ILE A 165 -20.71 0.57 -3.70
C ILE A 165 -22.14 0.03 -3.51
N GLY A 166 -23.11 0.93 -3.38
CA GLY A 166 -24.52 0.60 -3.27
C GLY A 166 -25.13 0.30 -4.63
N ARG A 167 -26.17 -0.55 -4.67
CA ARG A 167 -26.89 -0.90 -5.91
C ARG A 167 -27.51 0.31 -6.60
N GLU A 168 -28.05 1.21 -5.80
CA GLU A 168 -28.68 2.45 -6.22
C GLU A 168 -28.69 3.43 -5.05
N ASN A 169 -28.81 4.73 -5.33
CA ASN A 169 -29.19 5.71 -4.33
C ASN A 169 -30.72 5.65 -4.16
N PRO A 170 -31.24 5.23 -2.99
CA PRO A 170 -32.67 5.06 -2.77
C PRO A 170 -33.46 6.37 -2.71
N VAL A 171 -32.77 7.51 -2.59
CA VAL A 171 -33.36 8.85 -2.57
C VAL A 171 -33.52 9.39 -3.99
N THR A 172 -32.51 9.20 -4.85
CA THR A 172 -32.48 9.75 -6.22
C THR A 172 -32.79 8.72 -7.30
N PHE A 173 -32.82 7.44 -6.96
CA PHE A 173 -32.87 6.30 -7.89
C PHE A 173 -31.68 6.23 -8.86
N ASP A 174 -30.57 6.89 -8.53
CA ASP A 174 -29.34 6.80 -9.32
C ASP A 174 -28.71 5.41 -9.19
N THR A 175 -28.54 4.72 -10.30
CA THR A 175 -27.93 3.38 -10.39
C THR A 175 -26.47 3.43 -10.83
N GLY A 176 -25.93 4.64 -11.01
CA GLY A 176 -24.60 4.89 -11.53
C GLY A 176 -24.46 4.52 -13.01
N PRO A 177 -23.27 4.73 -13.58
CA PRO A 177 -23.00 4.40 -14.98
C PRO A 177 -23.14 2.89 -15.22
N ASP A 178 -23.81 2.52 -16.32
CA ASP A 178 -24.05 1.13 -16.74
C ASP A 178 -24.66 0.21 -15.66
N PHE A 179 -25.46 0.76 -14.73
CA PHE A 179 -26.07 0.03 -13.62
C PHE A 179 -25.04 -0.65 -12.69
N ARG A 180 -23.84 -0.05 -12.57
CA ARG A 180 -22.74 -0.60 -11.76
C ARG A 180 -22.80 -0.19 -10.28
N GLY A 181 -23.76 0.63 -9.90
CA GLY A 181 -23.95 1.14 -8.55
C GLY A 181 -23.30 2.50 -8.33
N VAL A 182 -23.52 3.05 -7.13
CA VAL A 182 -23.05 4.38 -6.71
C VAL A 182 -22.33 4.27 -5.36
N PRO A 183 -21.35 5.14 -5.05
CA PRO A 183 -20.62 5.06 -3.79
C PRO A 183 -21.54 5.36 -2.59
N TYR A 184 -21.31 4.71 -1.44
CA TYR A 184 -22.09 4.94 -0.22
C TYR A 184 -22.06 6.41 0.23
N SER A 185 -20.97 7.12 0.01
CA SER A 185 -20.84 8.56 0.28
C SER A 185 -21.73 9.45 -0.59
N SER A 186 -22.30 8.92 -1.69
CA SER A 186 -23.38 9.61 -2.43
C SER A 186 -24.78 9.29 -1.89
N ILE A 187 -24.91 8.25 -1.06
CA ILE A 187 -26.17 7.74 -0.51
C ILE A 187 -26.38 8.21 0.92
N PHE A 188 -25.32 8.25 1.73
CA PHE A 188 -25.35 8.70 3.12
C PHE A 188 -24.58 10.01 3.25
N GLY A 189 -25.13 10.95 4.00
CA GLY A 189 -24.50 12.26 4.20
C GLY A 189 -25.51 13.37 4.52
N PRO A 190 -25.03 14.59 4.74
CA PRO A 190 -25.84 15.67 5.31
C PRO A 190 -26.91 16.23 4.35
N ASN A 191 -26.85 15.94 3.04
CA ASN A 191 -27.73 16.55 2.06
C ASN A 191 -29.17 16.01 2.17
N THR A 192 -30.10 16.90 2.49
CA THR A 192 -31.53 16.61 2.67
C THR A 192 -32.21 16.07 1.43
N ASP A 193 -31.72 16.45 0.25
CA ASP A 193 -32.45 16.27 -1.01
C ASP A 193 -32.09 14.95 -1.70
N ASN A 194 -30.91 14.41 -1.41
CA ASN A 194 -30.38 13.25 -2.14
C ASN A 194 -29.64 12.21 -1.27
N GLN A 195 -29.59 12.37 0.05
CA GLN A 195 -28.92 11.43 0.94
C GLN A 195 -29.78 11.00 2.13
N LEU A 196 -29.48 9.83 2.68
CA LEU A 196 -29.89 9.38 4.01
C LEU A 196 -29.02 10.12 5.03
N GLN A 197 -29.64 11.00 5.80
CA GLN A 197 -28.97 11.92 6.73
C GLN A 197 -28.46 11.25 7.99
N GLU A 198 -29.13 10.18 8.40
CA GLU A 198 -28.81 9.45 9.61
C GLU A 198 -28.47 8.01 9.25
N THR A 199 -27.22 7.61 9.44
CA THR A 199 -26.83 6.20 9.41
C THR A 199 -27.23 5.57 10.74
N ALA A 200 -28.25 4.71 10.70
CA ALA A 200 -28.79 4.05 11.88
C ALA A 200 -27.96 2.84 12.30
N SER A 201 -27.56 1.99 11.33
CA SER A 201 -26.79 0.78 11.64
C SER A 201 -25.95 0.28 10.46
N PHE A 202 -24.94 -0.53 10.79
CA PHE A 202 -24.00 -1.17 9.88
C PHE A 202 -24.08 -2.68 10.09
N GLN A 203 -24.08 -3.44 8.99
CA GLN A 203 -24.23 -4.89 9.00
C GLN A 203 -23.26 -5.57 8.05
N PHE A 204 -22.57 -6.60 8.54
CA PHE A 204 -22.03 -7.65 7.68
C PHE A 204 -23.15 -8.63 7.35
N TYR A 205 -23.71 -8.56 6.14
CA TYR A 205 -24.69 -9.55 5.71
C TYR A 205 -23.98 -10.76 5.13
N LEU A 206 -24.54 -11.93 5.42
CA LEU A 206 -24.04 -13.24 5.04
C LEU A 206 -25.15 -13.94 4.24
N ASN A 207 -24.86 -14.15 2.95
CA ASN A 207 -25.74 -14.82 2.02
C ASN A 207 -25.14 -16.18 1.62
N LYS A 208 -25.76 -17.27 2.04
CA LYS A 208 -25.25 -18.63 1.78
C LYS A 208 -26.36 -19.58 1.39
N SER A 209 -26.00 -20.69 0.75
CA SER A 209 -26.93 -21.80 0.52
C SER A 209 -27.38 -22.46 1.84
N ASN A 210 -28.55 -23.12 1.82
CA ASN A 210 -29.23 -23.66 3.01
C ASN A 210 -28.74 -25.06 3.46
N ASP A 211 -27.70 -25.56 2.80
CA ASP A 211 -27.20 -26.93 2.84
C ASP A 211 -26.08 -27.14 3.86
N SER A 212 -25.46 -26.06 4.35
CA SER A 212 -24.35 -26.15 5.31
C SER A 212 -24.38 -25.03 6.34
N ALA A 213 -24.02 -25.36 7.58
CA ALA A 213 -23.78 -24.36 8.63
C ALA A 213 -22.44 -23.65 8.36
N SER A 214 -22.27 -22.46 8.92
CA SER A 214 -21.00 -21.73 8.83
C SER A 214 -20.59 -21.14 10.16
N LEU A 215 -19.29 -21.11 10.42
CA LEU A 215 -18.71 -20.45 11.58
C LEU A 215 -17.49 -19.66 11.12
N ILE A 216 -17.52 -18.35 11.33
CA ILE A 216 -16.42 -17.45 11.01
C ILE A 216 -16.13 -16.54 12.20
N TYR A 217 -14.93 -15.98 12.21
CA TYR A 217 -14.54 -14.90 13.12
C TYR A 217 -14.13 -13.70 12.29
N ILE A 218 -14.55 -12.51 12.71
CA ILE A 218 -14.19 -11.24 12.09
C ILE A 218 -13.38 -10.46 13.12
N ASP A 219 -12.27 -9.89 12.68
CA ASP A 219 -11.43 -9.04 13.50
C ASP A 219 -10.96 -7.81 12.72
N ASN A 220 -10.64 -6.75 13.45
CA ASN A 220 -10.01 -5.54 12.96
C ASN A 220 -10.68 -4.91 11.72
N VAL A 221 -11.94 -4.54 11.89
CA VAL A 221 -12.71 -3.85 10.86
C VAL A 221 -12.20 -2.42 10.73
N ARG A 222 -11.83 -2.04 9.51
CA ARG A 222 -11.25 -0.75 9.18
C ARG A 222 -11.99 -0.08 8.02
N ALA A 223 -12.25 1.22 8.13
CA ALA A 223 -12.62 2.05 6.99
C ALA A 223 -11.38 2.24 6.14
N VAL A 224 -11.49 1.89 4.86
CA VAL A 224 -10.40 2.01 3.90
C VAL A 224 -10.55 3.33 3.17
N PHE A 225 -9.68 4.25 3.55
CA PHE A 225 -9.54 5.55 2.97
C PHE A 225 -8.96 5.44 1.55
N GLN A 226 -9.72 5.97 0.61
CA GLN A 226 -9.28 6.35 -0.72
C GLN A 226 -9.41 7.87 -0.78
N GLY A 227 -8.31 8.59 -0.66
CA GLY A 227 -8.35 10.05 -0.73
C GLY A 227 -9.02 10.53 -2.00
N PRO A 228 -9.45 11.81 -2.03
CA PRO A 228 -10.05 12.37 -3.22
C PRO A 228 -9.10 12.08 -4.39
N SER A 229 -9.62 11.37 -5.39
CA SER A 229 -8.84 10.94 -6.55
C SER A 229 -9.02 11.95 -7.66
N TYR A 230 -7.92 12.36 -8.28
CA TYR A 230 -7.89 13.42 -9.28
C TYR A 230 -7.27 12.87 -10.55
N GLN A 231 -8.07 12.68 -11.59
CA GLN A 231 -7.62 12.20 -12.87
C GLN A 231 -7.12 13.35 -13.75
N PHE A 232 -5.87 13.24 -14.17
CA PHE A 232 -5.27 14.16 -15.12
C PHE A 232 -5.77 13.89 -16.54
N SER A 233 -6.23 14.92 -17.22
CA SER A 233 -6.91 14.80 -18.53
C SER A 233 -6.19 15.48 -19.70
N ALA A 234 -5.02 16.10 -19.48
CA ALA A 234 -4.35 16.89 -20.50
C ALA A 234 -3.31 16.09 -21.31
N ASP A 235 -3.37 16.19 -22.64
CA ASP A 235 -2.25 15.80 -23.53
C ASP A 235 -1.43 17.04 -23.94
N ALA A 236 -0.89 17.73 -22.95
CA ALA A 236 -0.08 18.93 -23.13
C ALA A 236 0.86 19.11 -21.92
N ASP A 237 1.92 19.89 -22.12
CA ASP A 237 2.74 20.35 -20.99
C ASP A 237 1.96 21.43 -20.23
N VAL A 238 1.80 21.25 -18.92
CA VAL A 238 0.96 22.12 -18.09
C VAL A 238 1.55 22.28 -16.69
N ASN A 239 1.05 23.28 -15.96
CA ASN A 239 1.31 23.41 -14.53
C ASN A 239 0.47 22.39 -13.75
N TRP A 240 1.04 21.79 -12.70
CA TRP A 240 0.32 20.90 -11.78
C TRP A 240 -0.91 21.60 -11.21
N LEU A 241 -0.77 22.87 -10.82
CA LEU A 241 -1.86 23.68 -10.27
C LEU A 241 -2.77 24.32 -11.35
N ASP A 242 -2.71 23.86 -12.61
CA ASP A 242 -3.76 24.17 -13.58
C ASP A 242 -4.98 23.29 -13.28
N ASP A 243 -5.84 23.83 -12.42
CA ASP A 243 -7.13 23.30 -12.00
C ASP A 243 -7.97 22.73 -13.16
N SER A 244 -7.90 23.32 -14.36
CA SER A 244 -8.67 22.87 -15.53
C SER A 244 -8.22 21.52 -16.10
N ARG A 245 -7.11 20.95 -15.60
CA ARG A 245 -6.50 19.70 -16.10
C ARG A 245 -6.77 18.48 -15.23
N TRP A 246 -7.47 18.67 -14.12
CA TRP A 246 -7.78 17.63 -13.16
C TRP A 246 -9.29 17.45 -13.04
N GLN A 247 -9.73 16.20 -13.11
CA GLN A 247 -11.10 15.80 -12.88
C GLN A 247 -11.14 15.01 -11.57
N ALA A 248 -11.81 15.52 -10.55
CA ALA A 248 -12.03 14.77 -9.32
C ALA A 248 -13.00 13.60 -9.60
N ASP A 249 -12.68 12.41 -9.10
CA ASP A 249 -13.62 11.29 -9.07
C ASP A 249 -14.77 11.60 -8.10
N VAL A 250 -15.98 11.22 -8.52
CA VAL A 250 -17.26 11.37 -7.81
C VAL A 250 -17.18 10.67 -6.45
N PRO A 251 -17.71 11.25 -5.34
CA PRO A 251 -18.82 12.19 -5.27
C PRO A 251 -18.42 13.58 -4.77
N VAL A 252 -17.63 14.29 -5.57
CA VAL A 252 -17.61 15.76 -5.50
C VAL A 252 -17.90 16.28 -6.89
N ALA A 253 -19.15 16.69 -7.11
CA ALA A 253 -19.58 17.29 -8.36
C ALA A 253 -18.73 18.54 -8.68
N ASN A 254 -18.10 18.53 -9.84
CA ASN A 254 -17.58 19.70 -10.56
C ASN A 254 -16.55 20.58 -9.84
N PHE A 255 -15.39 20.01 -9.51
CA PHE A 255 -14.20 20.83 -9.32
C PHE A 255 -13.09 20.41 -10.28
N ASN A 256 -12.88 21.27 -11.28
CA ASN A 256 -11.58 21.49 -11.91
C ASN A 256 -10.67 21.99 -10.79
N THR A 257 -10.02 21.10 -10.05
CA THR A 257 -9.10 21.47 -8.97
C THR A 257 -7.94 20.50 -8.94
N ALA A 258 -6.74 21.06 -8.94
CA ALA A 258 -5.53 20.28 -8.85
C ALA A 258 -5.39 19.62 -7.47
N PRO A 259 -4.91 18.36 -7.40
CA PRO A 259 -4.59 17.72 -6.14
C PRO A 259 -3.47 18.49 -5.44
N ASN A 260 -3.78 19.11 -4.30
CA ASN A 260 -2.82 19.83 -3.46
C ASN A 260 -3.24 19.82 -1.99
N THR A 261 -3.59 18.64 -1.47
CA THR A 261 -3.94 18.46 -0.06
C THR A 261 -3.32 17.16 0.45
N ILE A 262 -3.10 17.06 1.76
CA ILE A 262 -2.80 15.78 2.41
C ILE A 262 -3.83 14.76 1.94
N ASP A 263 -3.40 13.51 1.77
CA ASP A 263 -4.24 12.40 1.34
C ASP A 263 -4.73 12.41 -0.13
N ALA A 264 -4.57 13.51 -0.88
CA ALA A 264 -5.01 13.56 -2.27
C ALA A 264 -4.33 12.48 -3.15
N ASN A 265 -5.10 11.77 -3.96
CA ASN A 265 -4.56 10.79 -4.91
C ASN A 265 -4.54 11.38 -6.32
N ALA A 266 -3.35 11.69 -6.83
CA ALA A 266 -3.17 12.19 -8.19
C ALA A 266 -3.01 11.02 -9.18
N ILE A 267 -3.92 10.89 -10.14
CA ILE A 267 -3.87 9.87 -11.20
C ILE A 267 -3.41 10.53 -12.50
N LEU A 268 -2.15 10.34 -12.85
CA LEU A 268 -1.58 10.72 -14.14
C LEU A 268 -1.98 9.68 -15.19
N GLY A 269 -3.13 9.93 -15.81
CA GLY A 269 -3.94 8.97 -16.56
C GLY A 269 -3.44 8.55 -17.95
N ALA A 270 -4.25 7.73 -18.63
CA ALA A 270 -3.94 7.13 -19.92
C ALA A 270 -4.02 8.07 -21.14
N GLY A 271 -4.29 9.37 -20.95
CA GLY A 271 -4.62 10.31 -22.03
C GLY A 271 -3.47 10.78 -22.93
N LEU A 272 -2.21 10.58 -22.53
CA LEU A 272 -1.06 11.07 -23.31
C LEU A 272 -0.85 10.30 -24.61
N THR A 273 -0.60 11.02 -25.71
CA THR A 273 -0.14 10.45 -26.99
C THR A 273 1.37 10.58 -27.22
N ALA A 274 2.05 11.41 -26.42
CA ALA A 274 3.50 11.58 -26.41
C ALA A 274 3.98 11.91 -24.97
N PRO A 275 5.29 11.84 -24.66
CA PRO A 275 5.81 12.28 -23.36
C PRO A 275 5.42 13.73 -23.03
N ARG A 276 4.97 14.00 -21.80
CA ARG A 276 4.56 15.34 -21.32
C ARG A 276 5.17 15.70 -19.98
N THR A 277 5.32 17.01 -19.75
CA THR A 277 5.78 17.58 -18.49
C THR A 277 4.63 18.16 -17.68
N VAL A 278 4.51 17.74 -16.42
CA VAL A 278 3.64 18.35 -15.42
C VAL A 278 4.52 19.17 -14.47
N THR A 279 4.37 20.49 -14.51
CA THR A 279 5.29 21.41 -13.83
C THR A 279 4.84 21.69 -12.38
N VAL A 280 5.73 21.53 -11.39
CA VAL A 280 5.54 21.88 -9.98
C VAL A 280 6.30 23.19 -9.69
N ASN A 281 5.63 24.34 -9.85
CA ASN A 281 6.24 25.67 -9.66
C ASN A 281 5.86 26.37 -8.34
N ALA A 282 4.95 25.77 -7.58
CA ALA A 282 4.64 26.10 -6.20
C ALA A 282 4.55 24.79 -5.40
N PRO A 283 4.73 24.81 -4.07
CA PRO A 283 4.66 23.60 -3.26
C PRO A 283 3.34 22.85 -3.46
N VAL A 284 3.45 21.54 -3.68
CA VAL A 284 2.32 20.62 -3.86
C VAL A 284 2.39 19.53 -2.80
N THR A 285 1.28 19.25 -2.12
CA THR A 285 1.14 18.10 -1.21
C THR A 285 0.09 17.14 -1.76
N VAL A 286 0.39 15.85 -1.79
CA VAL A 286 -0.54 14.77 -2.16
C VAL A 286 -0.27 13.55 -1.28
N GLY A 287 -1.26 12.67 -1.08
CA GLY A 287 -1.07 11.39 -0.41
C GLY A 287 -0.48 10.33 -1.33
N SER A 288 -0.86 10.36 -2.62
CA SER A 288 -0.33 9.42 -3.59
C SER A 288 -0.30 9.94 -5.02
N ILE A 289 0.55 9.32 -5.84
CA ILE A 289 0.58 9.53 -7.29
C ILE A 289 0.56 8.18 -8.00
N THR A 290 -0.36 8.03 -8.96
CA THR A 290 -0.46 6.85 -9.82
C THR A 290 -0.21 7.23 -11.27
N PHE A 291 0.72 6.54 -11.93
CA PHE A 291 1.04 6.68 -13.34
C PHE A 291 0.44 5.54 -14.15
N GLU A 292 -0.44 5.89 -15.09
CA GLU A 292 -1.28 4.95 -15.85
C GLU A 292 -1.06 5.04 -17.35
N ASN A 293 0.14 5.40 -17.83
CA ASN A 293 0.38 5.64 -19.26
C ASN A 293 1.61 4.91 -19.80
N GLY A 294 1.59 4.52 -21.07
CA GLY A 294 2.79 4.00 -21.74
C GLY A 294 3.79 5.10 -22.10
N ASN A 295 3.29 6.30 -22.39
CA ASN A 295 4.07 7.51 -22.61
C ASN A 295 4.49 8.14 -21.28
N SER A 296 5.66 8.78 -21.27
CA SER A 296 6.24 9.32 -20.04
C SER A 296 5.49 10.55 -19.53
N TYR A 297 5.24 10.56 -18.22
CA TYR A 297 4.98 11.78 -17.47
C TYR A 297 6.29 12.20 -16.82
N ASN A 298 6.65 13.46 -17.02
CA ASN A 298 7.78 14.11 -16.36
C ASN A 298 7.24 15.13 -15.36
N VAL A 299 7.15 14.76 -14.09
CA VAL A 299 6.75 15.68 -13.02
C VAL A 299 7.97 16.48 -12.59
N ALA A 300 8.13 17.68 -13.13
CA ALA A 300 9.35 18.48 -13.01
C ALA A 300 9.05 19.87 -12.45
N GLY A 301 10.06 20.59 -11.97
CA GLY A 301 9.87 21.93 -11.44
C GLY A 301 10.81 22.22 -10.28
N THR A 302 10.83 23.47 -9.82
CA THR A 302 11.73 23.92 -8.76
C THR A 302 11.09 23.86 -7.38
N ALA A 303 9.76 23.77 -7.28
CA ALA A 303 9.06 23.68 -6.01
C ALA A 303 8.91 22.23 -5.54
N THR A 304 8.81 22.05 -4.23
CA THR A 304 8.72 20.73 -3.60
C THR A 304 7.38 20.07 -3.88
N LEU A 305 7.45 18.80 -4.27
CA LEU A 305 6.33 17.85 -4.27
C LEU A 305 6.45 17.01 -3.00
N THR A 306 5.45 17.08 -2.13
CA THR A 306 5.42 16.40 -0.83
C THR A 306 4.41 15.26 -0.86
N LEU A 307 4.85 14.09 -0.41
CA LEU A 307 3.97 12.96 -0.10
C LEU A 307 3.64 12.93 1.38
N ASP A 308 2.37 13.12 1.73
CA ASP A 308 1.89 13.28 3.11
C ASP A 308 0.50 12.68 3.23
N VAL A 309 0.29 11.86 4.28
CA VAL A 309 -1.00 11.24 4.58
C VAL A 309 -1.36 11.45 6.05
N SER A 310 -2.65 11.62 6.33
CA SER A 310 -3.14 11.79 7.70
C SER A 310 -2.96 10.54 8.56
N SER A 311 -2.92 9.35 7.93
CA SER A 311 -2.53 8.09 8.58
C SER A 311 -2.05 7.04 7.57
N GLY A 312 -1.31 6.04 8.02
CA GLY A 312 -0.82 4.96 7.17
C GLY A 312 0.44 5.32 6.38
N GLN A 313 0.45 5.01 5.08
CA GLN A 313 1.60 5.20 4.20
C GLN A 313 1.18 5.96 2.94
N SER A 314 2.05 6.85 2.46
CA SER A 314 1.91 7.48 1.15
C SER A 314 2.27 6.54 0.00
N GLY A 315 1.90 6.90 -1.24
CA GLY A 315 2.02 5.98 -2.39
C GLY A 315 2.59 6.60 -3.67
N LEU A 316 3.47 5.86 -4.34
CA LEU A 316 3.84 6.10 -5.74
C LEU A 316 3.63 4.81 -6.52
N THR A 317 2.78 4.80 -7.53
CA THR A 317 2.49 3.60 -8.31
C THR A 317 2.70 3.85 -9.79
N VAL A 318 3.45 2.98 -10.46
CA VAL A 318 3.57 2.96 -11.93
C VAL A 318 3.01 1.67 -12.46
N ASN A 319 1.83 1.76 -13.08
CA ASN A 319 1.13 0.59 -13.61
C ASN A 319 1.56 0.21 -15.04
N ARG A 320 2.26 1.10 -15.73
CA ARG A 320 2.92 0.85 -17.03
C ARG A 320 3.85 2.02 -17.37
N GLY A 321 4.74 1.81 -18.33
CA GLY A 321 5.59 2.87 -18.88
C GLY A 321 6.82 3.20 -18.03
N PHE A 322 7.52 4.25 -18.48
CA PHE A 322 8.66 4.85 -17.80
C PHE A 322 8.29 6.29 -17.46
N HIS A 323 8.30 6.65 -16.19
CA HIS A 323 7.93 7.97 -15.70
C HIS A 323 9.03 8.58 -14.83
N THR A 324 9.08 9.91 -14.81
CA THR A 324 10.09 10.65 -14.07
C THR A 324 9.43 11.65 -13.12
N ILE A 325 9.92 11.71 -11.89
CA ILE A 325 9.73 12.82 -10.95
C ILE A 325 11.08 13.51 -10.80
N ALA A 326 11.21 14.70 -11.38
CA ALA A 326 12.39 15.54 -11.32
C ALA A 326 12.27 16.72 -10.36
N ALA A 327 11.05 17.07 -9.95
CA ALA A 327 10.84 18.02 -8.85
C ALA A 327 11.43 17.48 -7.53
N PRO A 328 11.88 18.34 -6.59
CA PRO A 328 12.27 17.90 -5.26
C PRO A 328 11.14 17.11 -4.59
N LEU A 329 11.36 15.82 -4.32
CA LEU A 329 10.36 14.93 -3.73
C LEU A 329 10.62 14.74 -2.24
N ALA A 330 9.74 15.28 -1.40
CA ALA A 330 9.77 15.11 0.06
C ALA A 330 8.80 14.01 0.50
N LEU A 331 9.23 13.16 1.43
CA LEU A 331 8.41 12.07 1.99
C LEU A 331 8.15 12.35 3.47
N ASN A 332 6.95 12.83 3.78
CA ASN A 332 6.54 13.14 5.15
C ASN A 332 6.05 11.93 5.92
N ASP A 333 5.71 10.83 5.22
CA ASP A 333 5.32 9.54 5.81
C ASP A 333 6.05 8.38 5.17
N ASP A 334 5.91 7.20 5.79
CA ASP A 334 6.37 5.96 5.18
C ASP A 334 5.72 5.85 3.79
N THR A 335 6.52 5.53 2.77
CA THR A 335 6.07 5.58 1.38
C THR A 335 6.24 4.23 0.72
N THR A 336 5.16 3.71 0.14
CA THR A 336 5.22 2.55 -0.74
C THR A 336 5.40 2.98 -2.19
N VAL A 337 6.45 2.49 -2.84
CA VAL A 337 6.71 2.65 -4.28
C VAL A 337 6.40 1.34 -4.98
N GLY A 338 5.33 1.32 -5.78
CA GLY A 338 4.87 0.17 -6.54
C GLY A 338 5.15 0.28 -8.02
N THR A 339 5.77 -0.76 -8.58
CA THR A 339 5.94 -0.91 -10.04
C THR A 339 5.49 -2.32 -10.43
N PRO A 340 4.19 -2.64 -10.46
CA PRO A 340 3.73 -4.04 -10.51
C PRO A 340 4.23 -4.82 -11.73
N PRO A 341 4.15 -4.30 -12.98
CA PRO A 341 4.76 -4.96 -14.12
C PRO A 341 6.29 -4.85 -14.10
N ALA A 342 6.98 -5.90 -14.56
CA ALA A 342 8.44 -5.88 -14.69
C ALA A 342 8.97 -4.79 -15.66
N THR A 343 8.13 -4.32 -16.58
CA THR A 343 8.46 -3.26 -17.54
C THR A 343 8.21 -1.84 -17.01
N ALA A 344 7.54 -1.70 -15.86
CA ALA A 344 7.27 -0.40 -15.27
C ALA A 344 8.54 0.16 -14.61
N THR A 345 8.81 1.44 -14.85
CA THR A 345 9.90 2.16 -14.20
C THR A 345 9.44 3.51 -13.68
N LEU A 346 9.75 3.76 -12.40
CA LEU A 346 9.71 5.10 -11.82
C LEU A 346 11.13 5.60 -11.63
N GLN A 347 11.47 6.76 -12.19
CA GLN A 347 12.71 7.46 -11.91
C GLN A 347 12.44 8.70 -11.05
N VAL A 348 13.10 8.82 -9.91
CA VAL A 348 13.09 10.04 -9.08
C VAL A 348 14.50 10.62 -9.06
N THR A 349 14.71 11.75 -9.70
CA THR A 349 16.06 12.33 -9.82
C THR A 349 16.43 13.27 -8.68
N ASN A 350 15.48 13.60 -7.80
CA ASN A 350 15.68 14.54 -6.70
C ASN A 350 14.90 14.14 -5.44
N LEU A 351 15.08 12.90 -4.99
CA LEU A 351 14.55 12.42 -3.72
C LEU A 351 15.25 13.14 -2.57
N GLN A 352 14.48 13.77 -1.68
CA GLN A 352 15.00 14.43 -0.49
C GLN A 352 15.26 13.42 0.64
N SER A 353 16.11 13.80 1.60
CA SER A 353 16.34 12.97 2.79
C SER A 353 15.08 12.92 3.67
N THR A 354 14.81 11.77 4.29
CA THR A 354 13.66 11.56 5.18
C THR A 354 14.04 10.65 6.35
N THR A 355 13.28 10.70 7.44
CA THR A 355 13.37 9.72 8.54
C THR A 355 12.40 8.56 8.37
N LYS A 356 11.62 8.56 7.28
CA LYS A 356 10.57 7.58 6.99
C LYS A 356 11.13 6.35 6.27
N VAL A 357 10.33 5.29 6.23
CA VAL A 357 10.65 4.05 5.51
C VAL A 357 10.14 4.12 4.08
N VAL A 358 11.00 3.76 3.13
CA VAL A 358 10.62 3.55 1.73
C VAL A 358 10.45 2.05 1.48
N THR A 359 9.28 1.65 0.97
CA THR A 359 8.98 0.25 0.67
C THR A 359 8.82 0.06 -0.83
N LYS A 360 9.65 -0.76 -1.45
CA LYS A 360 9.57 -1.10 -2.87
C LYS A 360 8.78 -2.40 -3.09
N ILE A 361 7.70 -2.33 -3.86
CA ILE A 361 6.88 -3.48 -4.31
C ILE A 361 6.76 -3.53 -5.84
N GLY A 362 6.21 -4.63 -6.35
CA GLY A 362 6.08 -4.89 -7.78
C GLY A 362 7.40 -5.26 -8.47
N LEU A 363 7.31 -5.93 -9.62
CA LEU A 363 8.46 -6.55 -10.29
C LEU A 363 9.36 -5.55 -11.03
N GLY A 364 8.87 -4.35 -11.32
CA GLY A 364 9.59 -3.30 -12.06
C GLY A 364 10.66 -2.57 -11.25
N THR A 365 11.12 -1.44 -11.79
CA THR A 365 12.29 -0.69 -11.30
C THR A 365 11.92 0.63 -10.65
N PHE A 366 12.48 0.91 -9.48
CA PHE A 366 12.50 2.24 -8.87
C PHE A 366 13.93 2.79 -8.94
N SER A 367 14.16 3.78 -9.79
CA SER A 367 15.46 4.44 -9.96
C SER A 367 15.49 5.77 -9.19
N VAL A 368 16.58 6.04 -8.47
CA VAL A 368 16.72 7.19 -7.58
C VAL A 368 18.11 7.82 -7.64
N ASN A 369 18.25 9.09 -7.29
CA ASN A 369 19.55 9.76 -7.16
C ASN A 369 20.41 9.18 -6.02
N ASN A 370 19.81 8.98 -4.86
CA ASN A 370 20.33 8.29 -3.67
C ASN A 370 19.16 8.03 -2.72
N ILE A 371 19.35 7.20 -1.70
CA ILE A 371 18.33 7.00 -0.66
C ILE A 371 18.94 7.34 0.68
N ARG A 372 18.42 8.41 1.29
CA ARG A 372 18.75 8.84 2.65
C ARG A 372 17.47 8.79 3.49
N ALA A 373 17.22 7.65 4.11
CA ALA A 373 15.93 7.29 4.69
C ALA A 373 16.06 6.60 6.05
N GLY A 374 14.98 6.60 6.85
CA GLY A 374 14.91 5.82 8.09
C GLY A 374 14.98 4.31 7.83
N GLY A 375 14.53 3.87 6.65
CA GLY A 375 14.75 2.51 6.18
C GLY A 375 14.40 2.32 4.71
N LEU A 376 14.89 1.22 4.14
CA LEU A 376 14.51 0.74 2.82
C LEU A 376 14.13 -0.75 2.91
N ALA A 377 12.88 -1.06 2.55
CA ALA A 377 12.40 -2.42 2.41
C ALA A 377 12.20 -2.75 0.93
N VAL A 378 12.99 -3.69 0.40
CA VAL A 378 12.89 -4.12 -1.00
C VAL A 378 12.15 -5.45 -1.08
N ASN A 379 10.84 -5.38 -1.27
CA ASN A 379 9.98 -6.57 -1.27
C ASN A 379 9.91 -7.26 -2.64
N GLN A 380 9.97 -6.49 -3.74
CA GLN A 380 9.95 -7.03 -5.10
C GLN A 380 10.68 -6.11 -6.10
N GLY A 381 11.16 -6.70 -7.19
CA GLY A 381 11.80 -5.96 -8.29
C GLY A 381 13.16 -5.38 -7.91
N THR A 382 13.48 -4.23 -8.49
CA THR A 382 14.78 -3.57 -8.32
C THR A 382 14.62 -2.13 -7.84
N VAL A 383 15.41 -1.75 -6.84
CA VAL A 383 15.77 -0.35 -6.57
C VAL A 383 17.13 -0.10 -7.21
N SER A 384 17.30 0.97 -7.97
CA SER A 384 18.57 1.30 -8.64
C SER A 384 18.99 2.73 -8.31
N VAL A 385 20.15 2.89 -7.67
CA VAL A 385 20.75 4.21 -7.42
C VAL A 385 21.49 4.64 -8.68
N GLY A 386 21.14 5.79 -9.26
CA GLY A 386 21.74 6.28 -10.50
C GLY A 386 23.27 6.40 -10.41
N ALA A 387 23.97 5.96 -11.44
CA ALA A 387 25.44 5.98 -11.47
C ALA A 387 25.97 7.42 -11.34
N ALA A 388 26.91 7.61 -10.42
CA ALA A 388 27.51 8.91 -10.14
C ALA A 388 28.90 8.77 -9.50
N GLY A 389 29.07 7.87 -8.53
CA GLY A 389 30.35 7.61 -7.86
C GLY A 389 30.90 8.80 -7.07
N THR A 390 30.01 9.60 -6.47
CA THR A 390 30.37 10.79 -5.68
C THR A 390 29.82 10.73 -4.27
N ASN A 391 30.42 11.47 -3.35
CA ASN A 391 29.93 11.61 -1.97
C ASN A 391 28.46 12.07 -1.89
N ALA A 392 28.02 12.89 -2.86
CA ALA A 392 26.64 13.35 -2.92
C ALA A 392 25.64 12.22 -3.29
N ALA A 393 26.10 11.17 -3.95
CA ALA A 393 25.31 10.01 -4.34
C ALA A 393 25.33 8.87 -3.31
N THR A 394 26.19 8.94 -2.29
CA THR A 394 26.21 7.98 -1.19
C THR A 394 24.85 7.92 -0.48
N SER A 395 24.31 6.71 -0.39
CA SER A 395 23.05 6.40 0.28
C SER A 395 23.28 6.14 1.78
N ARG A 396 22.29 6.49 2.61
CA ARG A 396 22.35 6.29 4.06
C ARG A 396 21.01 5.82 4.59
N LEU A 397 20.98 4.61 5.13
CA LEU A 397 19.75 3.97 5.59
C LEU A 397 19.83 3.68 7.09
N GLY A 398 18.73 3.90 7.81
CA GLY A 398 18.59 3.34 9.15
C GLY A 398 18.57 1.81 9.08
N THR A 399 17.59 1.24 8.39
CA THR A 399 17.48 -0.20 8.12
C THR A 399 17.49 -0.52 6.62
N LEU A 400 18.00 -1.69 6.25
CA LEU A 400 17.89 -2.25 4.90
C LEU A 400 17.38 -3.70 5.00
N SER A 401 16.28 -4.01 4.32
CA SER A 401 15.73 -5.35 4.27
C SER A 401 15.33 -5.77 2.85
N PHE A 402 15.36 -7.08 2.62
CA PHE A 402 14.92 -7.70 1.38
C PHE A 402 13.88 -8.78 1.68
N ALA A 403 12.87 -8.93 0.81
CA ALA A 403 12.06 -10.14 0.81
C ALA A 403 12.95 -11.38 0.65
N GLY A 404 12.59 -12.47 1.34
CA GLY A 404 13.40 -13.68 1.44
C GLY A 404 14.53 -13.62 2.49
N GLY A 405 14.71 -12.48 3.18
CA GLY A 405 15.64 -12.36 4.30
C GLY A 405 17.09 -12.69 3.91
N ALA A 406 17.64 -13.77 4.49
CA ALA A 406 19.00 -14.24 4.19
C ALA A 406 19.19 -14.75 2.75
N THR A 407 18.10 -15.04 2.04
CA THR A 407 18.10 -15.37 0.61
C THR A 407 17.26 -14.34 -0.15
N PRO A 408 17.81 -13.14 -0.42
CA PRO A 408 17.07 -12.08 -1.10
C PRO A 408 16.42 -12.54 -2.41
N THR A 409 15.19 -12.10 -2.65
CA THR A 409 14.45 -12.32 -3.90
C THR A 409 14.25 -11.04 -4.72
N ALA A 410 14.69 -9.90 -4.19
CA ALA A 410 14.66 -8.59 -4.84
C ALA A 410 16.03 -7.91 -4.75
N SER A 411 16.24 -6.82 -5.49
CA SER A 411 17.57 -6.22 -5.67
C SER A 411 17.64 -4.75 -5.30
N LEU A 412 18.75 -4.36 -4.69
CA LEU A 412 19.23 -2.98 -4.63
C LEU A 412 20.52 -2.93 -5.46
N ASP A 413 20.47 -2.25 -6.60
CA ASP A 413 21.65 -1.98 -7.43
C ASP A 413 22.22 -0.61 -7.08
N LEU A 414 23.40 -0.59 -6.48
CA LEU A 414 24.09 0.65 -6.11
C LEU A 414 24.78 1.31 -7.32
N ASN A 415 24.82 0.65 -8.48
CA ASN A 415 25.74 1.01 -9.57
C ASN A 415 27.18 1.15 -9.04
N ASP A 416 27.77 2.33 -9.14
CA ASP A 416 29.12 2.69 -8.69
C ASP A 416 29.11 3.54 -7.41
N ASN A 417 28.00 3.54 -6.67
CA ASN A 417 27.82 4.33 -5.47
C ASN A 417 28.00 3.53 -4.18
N ASP A 418 28.11 4.29 -3.09
CA ASP A 418 28.40 3.78 -1.76
C ASP A 418 27.16 3.83 -0.85
N LEU A 419 27.17 3.04 0.23
CA LEU A 419 26.05 2.88 1.15
C LEU A 419 26.50 2.80 2.61
N ILE A 420 25.79 3.49 3.49
CA ILE A 420 25.88 3.37 4.95
C ILE A 420 24.57 2.78 5.48
N VAL A 421 24.64 1.73 6.33
CA VAL A 421 23.49 1.18 7.06
C VAL A 421 23.74 1.28 8.56
N THR A 422 22.96 2.08 9.28
CA THR A 422 23.25 2.43 10.69
C THR A 422 22.68 1.45 11.71
N SER A 423 21.63 0.70 11.34
CA SER A 423 20.96 -0.31 12.19
C SER A 423 20.92 -1.68 11.52
N GLY A 424 21.89 -1.96 10.64
CA GLY A 424 22.07 -3.25 9.97
C GLY A 424 23.11 -4.12 10.66
N THR A 425 23.11 -5.43 10.38
CA THR A 425 24.20 -6.32 10.81
C THR A 425 25.18 -6.54 9.66
N TYR A 426 26.46 -6.59 9.98
CA TYR A 426 27.52 -6.89 8.99
C TYR A 426 27.21 -8.19 8.24
N ALA A 427 26.75 -9.23 8.96
CA ALA A 427 26.36 -10.52 8.40
C ALA A 427 25.19 -10.41 7.39
N ALA A 428 24.15 -9.62 7.67
CA ALA A 428 23.03 -9.47 6.75
C ALA A 428 23.44 -8.78 5.44
N ILE A 429 24.24 -7.71 5.54
CA ILE A 429 24.72 -6.94 4.38
C ILE A 429 25.68 -7.79 3.53
N THR A 430 26.65 -8.45 4.16
CA THR A 430 27.59 -9.33 3.44
C THR A 430 26.92 -10.53 2.80
N ASN A 431 25.90 -11.13 3.43
CA ASN A 431 25.10 -12.19 2.82
C ASN A 431 24.35 -11.70 1.59
N ALA A 432 23.74 -10.52 1.64
CA ALA A 432 23.04 -9.93 0.49
C ALA A 432 23.99 -9.66 -0.69
N ILE A 433 25.19 -9.14 -0.42
CA ILE A 433 26.23 -8.93 -1.45
C ILE A 433 26.75 -10.27 -1.98
N SER A 434 27.05 -11.22 -1.11
CA SER A 434 27.61 -12.53 -1.49
C SER A 434 26.64 -13.30 -2.38
N LYS A 435 25.34 -13.26 -2.04
CA LYS A 435 24.28 -13.85 -2.86
C LYS A 435 24.26 -13.20 -4.24
N ALA A 436 24.19 -11.87 -4.32
CA ALA A 436 24.15 -11.14 -5.59
C ALA A 436 25.39 -11.39 -6.44
N ARG A 437 26.58 -11.31 -5.82
CA ARG A 437 27.90 -11.48 -6.44
C ARG A 437 28.06 -12.85 -7.09
N ASN A 438 27.55 -13.92 -6.48
CA ASN A 438 27.53 -15.28 -7.04
C ASN A 438 28.85 -15.68 -7.74
N GLY A 439 29.96 -15.67 -6.99
CA GLY A 439 31.30 -16.00 -7.53
C GLY A 439 31.86 -14.98 -8.54
N GLY A 440 31.33 -13.76 -8.59
CA GLY A 440 31.72 -12.69 -9.52
C GLY A 440 30.82 -12.57 -10.76
N ALA A 441 29.80 -13.41 -10.88
CA ALA A 441 28.82 -13.35 -11.96
C ALA A 441 27.83 -12.17 -11.80
N TRP A 442 27.55 -11.72 -10.57
CA TRP A 442 26.63 -10.61 -10.27
C TRP A 442 25.23 -10.76 -10.88
N ASN A 443 24.69 -11.98 -10.86
CA ASN A 443 23.47 -12.36 -11.59
C ASN A 443 22.37 -12.95 -10.69
N GLN A 444 22.41 -12.62 -9.40
CA GLN A 444 21.41 -13.04 -8.41
C GLN A 444 20.84 -11.83 -7.68
N PRO A 445 19.64 -11.94 -7.07
CA PRO A 445 19.09 -10.86 -6.26
C PRO A 445 19.91 -10.57 -4.99
N GLY A 446 19.71 -9.40 -4.41
CA GLY A 446 20.42 -8.92 -3.22
C GLY A 446 20.99 -7.52 -3.40
N LEU A 447 22.08 -7.22 -2.69
CA LEU A 447 22.79 -5.95 -2.81
C LEU A 447 23.84 -6.07 -3.93
N THR A 448 23.59 -5.46 -5.08
CA THR A 448 24.32 -5.69 -6.34
C THR A 448 24.96 -4.41 -6.90
N SER A 449 25.83 -4.59 -7.89
CA SER A 449 26.46 -3.51 -8.67
C SER A 449 26.56 -3.91 -10.14
N SER A 450 25.82 -3.22 -11.00
CA SER A 450 25.88 -3.41 -12.45
C SER A 450 27.29 -3.13 -13.05
N PRO A 451 28.01 -2.07 -12.66
CA PRO A 451 29.41 -1.87 -13.09
C PRO A 451 30.38 -2.97 -12.63
N ALA A 452 30.22 -3.52 -11.42
CA ALA A 452 31.02 -4.68 -10.99
C ALA A 452 30.72 -5.93 -11.83
N ALA A 453 29.44 -6.12 -12.22
CA ALA A 453 29.04 -7.16 -13.15
C ALA A 453 29.69 -7.01 -14.53
N ALA A 454 29.82 -5.77 -15.02
CA ALA A 454 30.39 -5.47 -16.32
C ALA A 454 31.94 -5.43 -16.36
N ALA A 455 32.62 -5.38 -15.20
CA ALA A 455 34.07 -5.22 -15.12
C ALA A 455 34.85 -6.37 -15.80
N VAL A 456 35.84 -5.99 -16.63
CA VAL A 456 36.81 -6.91 -17.26
C VAL A 456 38.22 -6.33 -17.07
N PRO A 457 39.12 -6.98 -16.30
CA PRO A 457 38.89 -8.20 -15.52
C PRO A 457 37.88 -7.97 -14.37
N LYS A 458 37.44 -9.06 -13.70
CA LYS A 458 36.49 -9.03 -12.57
C LYS A 458 37.13 -8.48 -11.28
N ASN A 459 37.71 -7.29 -11.36
CA ASN A 459 38.49 -6.64 -10.31
C ASN A 459 37.72 -5.57 -9.52
N LYS A 460 36.43 -5.36 -9.81
CA LYS A 460 35.55 -4.46 -9.05
C LYS A 460 34.52 -5.23 -8.21
N THR A 461 34.11 -4.64 -7.09
CA THR A 461 33.16 -5.24 -6.16
C THR A 461 32.42 -4.17 -5.35
N LEU A 462 31.41 -4.61 -4.61
CA LEU A 462 31.02 -3.96 -3.36
C LEU A 462 31.84 -4.58 -2.22
N GLY A 463 32.68 -3.78 -1.57
CA GLY A 463 33.40 -4.14 -0.36
C GLY A 463 32.60 -3.73 0.88
N THR A 464 32.86 -4.37 2.02
CA THR A 464 32.16 -4.08 3.28
C THR A 464 33.12 -3.92 4.44
N LEU A 465 32.91 -2.91 5.28
CA LEU A 465 33.56 -2.74 6.57
C LEU A 465 32.51 -2.33 7.61
N THR A 466 32.70 -2.76 8.86
CA THR A 466 32.08 -2.08 10.00
C THR A 466 32.71 -0.71 10.20
N GLY A 467 32.00 0.22 10.83
CA GLY A 467 32.57 1.51 11.17
C GLY A 467 33.79 1.39 12.10
N ALA A 468 33.84 0.36 12.95
CA ALA A 468 35.00 0.07 13.79
C ALA A 468 36.25 -0.31 12.98
N GLU A 469 36.09 -1.19 11.97
CA GLU A 469 37.17 -1.56 11.07
C GLU A 469 37.62 -0.36 10.23
N PHE A 470 36.66 0.42 9.71
CA PHE A 470 36.96 1.63 8.96
C PHE A 470 37.75 2.66 9.78
N HIS A 471 37.37 2.92 11.03
CA HIS A 471 38.13 3.81 11.92
C HIS A 471 39.52 3.25 12.28
N THR A 472 39.66 1.94 12.35
CA THR A 472 40.98 1.31 12.56
C THR A 472 41.88 1.51 11.34
N ALA A 473 41.31 1.40 10.14
CA ALA A 473 42.01 1.57 8.87
C ALA A 473 42.34 3.04 8.54
N GLN A 474 41.36 3.94 8.68
CA GLN A 474 41.42 5.32 8.21
C GLN A 474 41.62 6.35 9.33
N GLY A 475 41.57 5.92 10.59
CA GLY A 475 41.69 6.75 11.78
C GLY A 475 40.35 7.07 12.44
N ALA A 476 40.39 7.31 13.76
CA ALA A 476 39.18 7.45 14.62
C ALA A 476 38.26 8.64 14.29
N GLY A 477 38.72 9.60 13.48
CA GLY A 477 37.94 10.76 13.02
C GLY A 477 37.64 10.75 11.53
N ALA A 478 37.92 9.64 10.83
CA ALA A 478 37.68 9.54 9.40
C ALA A 478 36.19 9.62 9.07
N THR A 479 35.85 10.32 7.99
CA THR A 479 34.50 10.36 7.44
C THR A 479 34.38 9.42 6.26
N PHE A 480 33.26 8.71 6.14
CA PHE A 480 32.95 7.92 4.94
C PHE A 480 32.12 8.79 4.00
N ASP A 481 32.71 9.18 2.86
CA ASP A 481 32.07 10.04 1.86
C ASP A 481 31.47 11.34 2.42
N GLY A 482 32.17 11.95 3.39
CA GLY A 482 31.72 13.17 4.07
C GLY A 482 30.69 12.95 5.19
N PHE A 483 30.31 11.70 5.47
CA PHE A 483 29.49 11.35 6.62
C PHE A 483 30.33 10.95 7.83
N THR A 484 29.92 11.41 9.01
CA THR A 484 30.34 10.78 10.27
C THR A 484 29.71 9.38 10.34
N VAL A 485 30.55 8.41 10.75
CA VAL A 485 30.18 7.01 10.90
C VAL A 485 30.35 6.58 12.36
N ALA A 486 29.44 5.75 12.85
CA ALA A 486 29.55 5.11 14.15
C ALA A 486 30.24 3.74 14.01
N ASN A 487 30.87 3.24 15.08
CA ASN A 487 31.50 1.91 15.06
C ASN A 487 30.52 0.76 14.74
N SER A 488 29.23 0.97 15.02
CA SER A 488 28.15 0.02 14.73
C SER A 488 27.63 0.09 13.29
N ASP A 489 27.99 1.12 12.52
CA ASP A 489 27.52 1.25 11.14
C ASP A 489 28.15 0.16 10.26
N VAL A 490 27.42 -0.26 9.22
CA VAL A 490 27.96 -1.10 8.15
C VAL A 490 28.13 -0.23 6.92
N LEU A 491 29.37 -0.16 6.42
CA LEU A 491 29.78 0.62 5.26
C LEU A 491 29.95 -0.31 4.07
N VAL A 492 29.40 0.08 2.93
CA VAL A 492 29.53 -0.62 1.65
C VAL A 492 30.13 0.35 0.64
N LYS A 493 31.24 -0.04 0.02
CA LYS A 493 31.93 0.78 -0.97
C LYS A 493 32.04 0.07 -2.31
N PHE A 494 31.76 0.76 -3.41
CA PHE A 494 32.17 0.31 -4.73
C PHE A 494 33.68 0.49 -4.87
N THR A 495 34.42 -0.63 -4.81
CA THR A 495 35.89 -0.61 -4.78
C THR A 495 36.52 -1.77 -5.56
N TYR A 496 37.85 -1.89 -5.50
CA TYR A 496 38.61 -3.00 -6.06
C TYR A 496 38.46 -4.27 -5.22
N TYR A 497 38.44 -5.41 -5.89
CA TYR A 497 38.47 -6.71 -5.22
C TYR A 497 39.83 -6.91 -4.57
N GLY A 498 39.86 -6.90 -3.24
CA GLY A 498 41.09 -6.96 -2.44
C GLY A 498 41.42 -5.66 -1.70
N ASP A 499 40.72 -4.56 -1.98
CA ASP A 499 40.77 -3.35 -1.15
C ASP A 499 40.00 -3.63 0.16
N VAL A 500 40.73 -3.79 1.25
CA VAL A 500 40.17 -4.12 2.58
C VAL A 500 40.14 -2.93 3.51
N ASP A 501 40.46 -1.74 3.00
CA ASP A 501 40.53 -0.55 3.83
C ASP A 501 39.88 0.71 3.26
N PHE A 502 39.36 0.60 2.04
CA PHE A 502 38.63 1.61 1.31
C PHE A 502 39.48 2.82 0.90
N ASN A 503 40.80 2.67 0.77
CA ASN A 503 41.67 3.70 0.19
C ASN A 503 41.65 3.75 -1.35
N GLY A 504 40.98 2.77 -2.00
CA GLY A 504 40.84 2.70 -3.46
C GLY A 504 42.05 2.09 -4.19
N LEU A 505 43.00 1.50 -3.46
CA LEU A 505 44.16 0.78 -3.96
C LEU A 505 44.08 -0.70 -3.55
N VAL A 506 44.95 -1.51 -4.14
CA VAL A 506 45.22 -2.87 -3.67
C VAL A 506 46.73 -2.98 -3.54
N ASP A 507 47.24 -2.93 -2.32
CA ASP A 507 48.67 -2.93 -2.04
C ASP A 507 49.08 -3.86 -0.88
N PHE A 508 50.29 -3.67 -0.34
CA PHE A 508 50.79 -4.53 0.74
C PHE A 508 50.02 -4.33 2.05
N ASP A 509 49.49 -3.14 2.29
CA ASP A 509 48.75 -2.84 3.52
C ASP A 509 47.45 -3.64 3.53
N ASP A 510 46.81 -3.84 2.37
CA ASP A 510 45.65 -4.72 2.23
C ASP A 510 46.00 -6.18 2.53
N TYR A 511 47.11 -6.67 1.97
CA TYR A 511 47.54 -8.06 2.17
C TYR A 511 47.87 -8.35 3.64
N SER A 512 48.40 -7.35 4.38
CA SER A 512 48.75 -7.51 5.79
C SER A 512 47.55 -7.66 6.74
N ARG A 513 46.32 -7.46 6.24
CA ARG A 513 45.06 -7.47 7.00
C ARG A 513 44.17 -8.69 6.73
N ILE A 514 44.57 -9.55 5.80
CA ILE A 514 43.90 -10.83 5.44
C ILE A 514 44.75 -11.98 5.97
#